data_AF-A0A1W2CD39-F1
#
_entry.id   AF-A0A1W2CD39-F1
#
_cell.length_a   1.000
_cell.length_b   1.000
_cell.length_c   1.000
_cell.angle_alpha   90.00
_cell.angle_beta   90.00
_cell.angle_gamma   90.00
#
_symmetry.space_group_name_H-M   'P 1'
#
loop_
_entity.id
_entity.type
_entity.pdbx_description
1 polymer ?
#
loop_
_entity_poly.entity_id
_entity_poly.type
_entity_poly.pdbx_seq_one_letter_code
_entity_poly.pdbx_strand_id
1 'polypeptide(L)'
;MLSAEFLRVLSPSAEVRGHSPADRKTVFGKRQVTIANITPVGNYAVRILFSDGHDTGIYTWTYLRELAEERDARWETYLAELREKGLSRD
;
A
#
# COMPACT_ATOMS: atom_id res chain seq x y z
N MET A 1 -4.57 -8.82 -10.32
CA MET A 1 -4.29 -7.43 -10.72
C MET A 1 -4.10 -6.59 -9.46
N LEU A 2 -3.06 -5.76 -9.39
CA LEU A 2 -2.80 -4.89 -8.23
C LEU A 2 -3.70 -3.64 -8.33
N SER A 3 -4.61 -3.44 -7.38
CA SER A 3 -5.47 -2.25 -7.34
C SER A 3 -4.76 -1.07 -6.68
N ALA A 4 -5.24 0.14 -6.94
CA ALA A 4 -4.75 1.36 -6.28
C ALA A 4 -4.93 1.27 -4.75
N GLU A 5 -6.08 0.80 -4.28
CA GLU A 5 -6.33 0.50 -2.86
C GLU A 5 -5.27 -0.43 -2.28
N PHE A 6 -5.02 -1.57 -2.93
CA PHE A 6 -4.06 -2.56 -2.46
C PHE A 6 -2.65 -1.99 -2.33
N LEU A 7 -2.19 -1.26 -3.37
CA LEU A 7 -0.89 -0.61 -3.36
C LEU A 7 -0.81 0.46 -2.26
N ARG A 8 -1.86 1.25 -2.04
CA ARG A 8 -1.91 2.33 -1.05
C ARG A 8 -1.85 1.81 0.38
N VAL A 9 -2.62 0.78 0.70
CA VAL A 9 -2.70 0.24 2.07
C VAL A 9 -1.46 -0.60 2.43
N LEU A 10 -0.74 -1.10 1.43
CA LEU A 10 0.54 -1.79 1.56
C LEU A 10 1.73 -0.92 1.13
N SER A 11 1.60 0.41 1.15
CA SER A 11 2.67 1.31 0.74
C SER A 11 3.97 1.02 1.52
N PRO A 12 5.15 1.02 0.86
CA PRO A 12 6.43 0.76 1.50
C PRO A 12 6.99 1.97 2.29
N SER A 13 6.28 3.09 2.30
CA SER A 13 6.66 4.31 3.01
C SER A 13 6.80 4.12 4.52
N ALA A 14 7.70 4.89 5.14
CA ALA A 14 7.93 4.88 6.60
C ALA A 14 6.65 5.16 7.41
N GLU A 15 5.74 6.00 6.91
CA GLU A 15 4.43 6.25 7.52
C GLU A 15 3.60 4.97 7.73
N VAL A 16 3.69 4.04 6.78
CA VAL A 16 2.88 2.82 6.78
C VAL A 16 3.61 1.67 7.47
N ARG A 17 4.94 1.58 7.29
CA ARG A 17 5.76 0.53 7.91
C ARG A 17 6.04 0.78 9.39
N GLY A 18 6.10 2.04 9.83
CA GLY A 18 6.61 2.41 11.14
C GLY A 18 8.12 2.16 11.26
N HIS A 19 8.71 2.50 12.41
CA HIS A 19 10.12 2.19 12.70
C HIS A 19 10.28 0.81 13.37
N SER A 20 9.22 0.29 13.98
CA SER A 20 9.10 -1.06 14.52
C SER A 20 7.78 -1.72 14.09
N PRO A 21 7.63 -3.06 14.15
CA PRO A 21 6.36 -3.73 13.84
C PRO A 21 5.16 -3.22 14.65
N ALA A 22 5.40 -2.74 15.88
CA ALA A 22 4.39 -2.14 16.74
C ALA A 22 3.92 -0.75 16.26
N ASP A 23 4.75 -0.06 15.45
CA ASP A 23 4.46 1.27 14.91
C ASP A 23 3.75 1.20 13.55
N ARG A 24 3.52 -0.01 13.03
CA ARG A 24 2.86 -0.20 11.74
C ARG A 24 1.43 0.34 11.82
N LYS A 25 1.13 1.32 10.98
CA LYS A 25 -0.20 1.94 10.93
C LYS A 25 -1.09 1.20 9.93
N THR A 26 -2.25 0.75 10.39
CA THR A 26 -3.29 0.22 9.51
C THR A 26 -3.89 1.38 8.72
N VAL A 27 -3.74 1.35 7.40
CA VAL A 27 -4.36 2.33 6.52
C VAL A 27 -5.77 1.85 6.17
N PHE A 28 -6.80 2.63 6.48
CA PHE A 28 -8.21 2.29 6.27
C PHE A 28 -8.95 3.41 5.54
N GLY A 29 -10.19 3.17 5.09
CA GLY A 29 -10.99 4.16 4.36
C GLY A 29 -10.43 4.52 2.97
N LYS A 30 -9.79 3.55 2.29
CA LYS A 30 -9.10 3.76 1.00
C LYS A 30 -9.71 2.99 -0.17
N ARG A 31 -10.92 2.45 -0.04
CA ARG A 31 -11.60 1.70 -1.12
C ARG A 31 -11.62 2.48 -2.43
N GLN A 32 -11.86 3.79 -2.36
CA GLN A 32 -12.01 4.66 -3.53
C GLN A 32 -10.71 5.37 -3.94
N VAL A 33 -9.56 5.04 -3.32
CA VAL A 33 -8.29 5.67 -3.69
C VAL A 33 -7.90 5.26 -5.11
N THR A 34 -7.39 6.21 -5.89
CA THR A 34 -6.90 5.99 -7.25
C THR A 34 -5.44 6.40 -7.36
N ILE A 35 -4.77 5.99 -8.44
CA ILE A 35 -3.43 6.46 -8.77
C ILE A 35 -3.58 7.76 -9.55
N ALA A 36 -3.06 8.86 -8.99
CA ALA A 36 -3.09 10.17 -9.63
C ALA A 36 -1.88 10.38 -10.57
N ASN A 37 -0.72 9.84 -10.23
CA ASN A 37 0.48 9.89 -11.09
C ASN A 37 1.47 8.76 -10.76
N ILE A 38 2.32 8.41 -11.74
CA ILE A 38 3.43 7.47 -11.58
C ILE A 38 4.69 8.12 -12.15
N THR A 39 5.73 8.24 -11.33
CA THR A 39 7.02 8.83 -11.73
C THR A 39 8.13 7.79 -11.61
N PRO A 40 8.96 7.57 -12.65
CA PRO A 40 10.10 6.66 -12.55
C PRO A 40 11.12 7.16 -11.52
N VAL A 41 11.73 6.23 -10.79
CA VAL A 41 12.83 6.48 -9.86
C VAL A 41 14.04 5.67 -10.33
N GLY A 42 14.92 6.34 -11.08
CA GLY A 42 16.00 5.67 -11.80
C GLY A 42 15.46 4.55 -12.69
N ASN A 43 16.17 3.43 -12.73
CA ASN A 43 15.79 2.24 -13.52
C ASN A 43 15.23 1.08 -12.68
N TYR A 44 14.96 1.28 -11.39
CA TYR A 44 14.68 0.18 -10.45
C TYR A 44 13.34 0.28 -9.71
N ALA A 45 12.63 1.40 -9.83
CA ALA A 45 11.41 1.65 -9.08
C ALA A 45 10.51 2.73 -9.74
N VAL A 46 9.29 2.83 -9.22
CA VAL A 46 8.39 3.96 -9.45
C VAL A 46 7.95 4.57 -8.13
N ARG A 47 7.76 5.89 -8.12
CA ARG A 47 7.01 6.59 -7.09
C ARG A 47 5.56 6.70 -7.55
N ILE A 48 4.62 6.34 -6.68
CA ILE A 48 3.19 6.44 -6.97
C ILE A 48 2.61 7.58 -6.13
N LEU A 49 1.97 8.53 -6.81
CA LEU A 49 1.12 9.55 -6.20
C LEU A 49 -0.33 9.04 -6.21
N PHE A 50 -0.95 8.99 -5.04
CA PHE A 50 -2.35 8.59 -4.88
C PHE A 50 -3.28 9.81 -4.77
N SER A 51 -4.55 9.61 -5.10
CA SER A 51 -5.59 10.66 -5.06
C SER A 51 -5.90 11.19 -3.66
N ASP A 52 -5.46 10.48 -2.61
CA ASP A 52 -5.58 10.94 -1.21
C ASP A 52 -4.40 11.80 -0.75
N GLY A 53 -3.51 12.18 -1.68
CA GLY A 53 -2.33 13.02 -1.42
C GLY A 53 -1.07 12.25 -1.01
N HIS A 54 -1.13 10.92 -0.89
CA HIS A 54 0.04 10.11 -0.55
C HIS A 54 1.03 10.05 -1.72
N ASP A 55 2.26 10.51 -1.52
CA ASP A 55 3.27 10.64 -2.59
C ASP A 55 4.66 10.07 -2.23
N THR A 56 4.81 9.51 -1.02
CA THR A 56 6.11 9.06 -0.50
C THR A 56 6.45 7.61 -0.80
N GLY A 57 5.51 6.83 -1.38
CA GLY A 57 5.69 5.42 -1.68
C GLY A 57 6.60 5.17 -2.89
N ILE A 58 7.80 4.62 -2.67
CA ILE A 58 8.70 4.14 -3.73
C ILE A 58 8.56 2.63 -3.86
N TYR A 59 8.03 2.16 -4.98
CA TYR A 59 7.76 0.77 -5.29
C TYR A 59 8.84 0.25 -6.24
N THR A 60 9.76 -0.57 -5.72
CA THR A 60 10.76 -1.24 -6.55
C THR A 60 10.10 -2.32 -7.42
N TRP A 61 10.74 -2.68 -8.54
CA TRP A 61 10.23 -3.76 -9.40
C TRP A 61 10.11 -5.09 -8.66
N THR A 62 11.10 -5.40 -7.81
CA THR A 62 11.07 -6.57 -6.94
C THR A 62 9.88 -6.53 -5.99
N TYR A 63 9.62 -5.39 -5.34
CA TYR A 63 8.51 -5.28 -4.40
C TYR A 63 7.15 -5.35 -5.09
N LEU A 64 7.00 -4.76 -6.28
CA LEU A 64 5.78 -4.90 -7.08
C LEU A 64 5.53 -6.36 -7.48
N ARG A 65 6.59 -7.10 -7.81
CA ARG A 65 6.49 -8.55 -8.09
C ARG A 65 6.08 -9.34 -6.85
N GLU A 66 6.72 -9.11 -5.71
CA GLU A 66 6.34 -9.74 -4.43
C GLU A 66 4.88 -9.47 -4.08
N LEU A 67 4.43 -8.21 -4.22
CA LEU A 67 3.04 -7.83 -4.01
C LEU A 67 2.07 -8.54 -4.95
N ALA A 68 2.48 -8.83 -6.19
CA ALA A 68 1.67 -9.57 -7.16
C ALA A 68 1.60 -11.06 -6.84
N GLU A 69 2.72 -11.67 -6.46
CA GLU A 69 2.84 -13.08 -6.11
C GLU A 69 2.10 -13.41 -4.80
N GLU A 70 2.18 -12.52 -3.80
CA GLU A 70 1.59 -12.72 -2.48
C GLU A 70 0.25 -11.98 -2.29
N ARG A 71 -0.37 -11.54 -3.39
CA ARG A 71 -1.51 -10.61 -3.37
C ARG A 71 -2.62 -11.08 -2.43
N ASP A 72 -3.06 -12.33 -2.59
CA ASP A 72 -4.23 -12.84 -1.89
C ASP A 72 -3.95 -12.99 -0.39
N ALA A 73 -2.80 -13.56 -0.02
CA ALA A 73 -2.40 -13.73 1.38
C ALA A 73 -2.28 -12.37 2.11
N ARG A 74 -1.63 -11.40 1.47
CA ARG A 74 -1.50 -10.03 2.03
C ARG A 74 -2.85 -9.34 2.14
N TRP A 75 -3.74 -9.56 1.17
CA TRP A 75 -5.07 -8.97 1.19
C TRP A 75 -5.93 -9.52 2.32
N GLU A 76 -5.96 -10.84 2.49
CA GLU A 76 -6.69 -11.47 3.60
C GLU A 76 -6.15 -11.03 4.96
N THR A 77 -4.82 -10.88 5.08
CA THR A 77 -4.19 -10.34 6.29
C THR A 77 -4.67 -8.92 6.59
N TYR A 78 -4.70 -8.05 5.58
CA TYR A 78 -5.20 -6.69 5.71
C TYR A 78 -6.69 -6.65 6.11
N LEU A 79 -7.54 -7.46 5.48
CA LEU A 79 -8.96 -7.54 5.82
C LEU A 79 -9.19 -8.06 7.24
N ALA A 80 -8.39 -9.03 7.70
CA ALA A 80 -8.44 -9.52 9.07
C ALA A 80 -8.07 -8.42 10.07
N GLU A 81 -7.00 -7.68 9.80
CA GLU A 81 -6.55 -6.55 10.63
C GLU A 81 -7.62 -5.45 10.73
N LEU A 82 -8.31 -5.13 9.62
CA LEU A 82 -9.43 -4.19 9.64
C LEU A 82 -10.57 -4.68 10.56
N ARG A 83 -10.95 -5.96 10.43
CA ARG A 83 -12.03 -6.55 11.26
C ARG A 83 -11.68 -6.53 12.75
N GLU A 84 -10.45 -6.92 13.09
CA GLU A 84 -9.97 -6.94 14.48
C GLU A 84 -9.99 -5.54 15.11
N LYS A 85 -9.66 -4.51 14.33
CA LYS A 85 -9.63 -3.11 14.77
C LYS A 85 -10.97 -2.38 14.63
N GLY A 86 -12.02 -3.04 14.12
CA GLY A 86 -13.32 -2.42 13.87
C GLY A 86 -13.28 -1.32 12.79
N LEU A 87 -12.32 -1.39 11.87
CA LEU A 87 -12.11 -0.43 10.80
C LEU A 87 -12.78 -0.88 9.49
N SER A 88 -13.01 0.07 8.58
CA SER A 88 -13.61 -0.18 7.26
C SER A 88 -12.67 0.15 6.12
N ARG A 89 -12.90 -0.49 4.97
CA ARG A 89 -12.27 -0.09 3.70
C ARG A 89 -12.85 1.21 3.16
N ASP A 90 -14.11 1.48 3.50
CA ASP A 90 -14.87 2.67 3.13
C ASP A 90 -14.55 3.87 4.03
#